data_AF-A0A933UV77-F1
#
_entry.id   AF-A0A933UV77-F1
#
_cell.length_a   1.000
_cell.length_b   1.000
_cell.length_c   1.000
_cell.angle_alpha   90.00
_cell.angle_beta   90.00
_cell.angle_gamma   90.00
#
_symmetry.space_group_name_H-M   'P 1'
#
loop_
_entity.id
_entity.type
_entity.pdbx_description
1 polymer ?
#
loop_
_entity_poly.entity_id
_entity_poly.type
_entity_poly.pdbx_seq_one_letter_code
_entity_poly.pdbx_strand_id
1 'polypeptide(L)'
;MLKTKIIKNSVRAVIVVLLSSISLLSLSIINEAHGDLAEAEGFENSSNATGLSFPYEHTFTISAYYSPLPCQQRYATGSYESEIRLNGNGVHGADGTPVFPGMIAAPKIYPFNTKLYIPGVGIVSVHDRGGAIVTTNGQEGLYDRLDIWMGYGDEGLVRALKWGKKTVTSTIYGINNEMNEQISLEGYSQSESNPSSCSAPDANQNSQNGLSPQFPEPKISYPKFDKVLSLGNKGSDVTFLQNELKALNFYRAPVNGMYDQLTEHAVFKFQQSQGIVGDMNYVGAGVVGPVTRKKLNQIIVSRNKRNQIVKVSEHPLEN
;
A
#
# COMPACT_ATOMS: atom_id res chain seq x y z
N MET A 1 -52.33 -26.10 44.93
CA MET A 1 -51.17 -25.24 44.60
C MET A 1 -49.99 -25.82 45.36
N LEU A 2 -48.88 -26.32 44.83
CA LEU A 2 -48.18 -26.20 43.55
C LEU A 2 -47.54 -27.58 43.23
N LYS A 3 -47.49 -27.93 41.93
CA LYS A 3 -46.68 -29.05 41.41
C LYS A 3 -45.22 -28.64 41.40
N THR A 4 -44.26 -29.51 41.74
CA THR A 4 -43.10 -29.77 40.86
C THR A 4 -42.39 -31.10 41.19
N LYS A 5 -42.00 -31.78 40.12
CA LYS A 5 -41.29 -33.06 40.01
C LYS A 5 -39.82 -32.77 39.64
N ILE A 6 -38.90 -33.52 40.25
CA ILE A 6 -37.71 -34.19 39.66
C ILE A 6 -36.56 -33.38 39.00
N ILE A 7 -35.38 -33.49 39.64
CA ILE A 7 -34.02 -33.92 39.19
C ILE A 7 -33.39 -33.35 37.89
N LYS A 8 -32.20 -32.72 38.02
CA LYS A 8 -30.90 -33.18 37.43
C LYS A 8 -29.67 -32.39 37.92
N ASN A 9 -28.60 -33.15 38.19
CA ASN A 9 -27.21 -32.74 38.44
C ASN A 9 -26.61 -31.91 37.28
N SER A 10 -25.71 -30.97 37.59
CA SER A 10 -24.25 -31.08 37.36
C SER A 10 -23.55 -29.75 37.00
N VAL A 11 -22.67 -29.31 37.92
CA VAL A 11 -21.30 -28.76 37.72
C VAL A 11 -21.06 -27.33 37.16
N ARG A 12 -20.58 -26.49 38.10
CA ARG A 12 -19.50 -25.46 38.13
C ARG A 12 -19.48 -24.30 37.12
N ALA A 13 -19.51 -23.06 37.65
CA ALA A 13 -18.31 -22.23 37.88
C ALA A 13 -18.70 -20.82 38.38
N VAL A 14 -18.32 -20.45 39.61
CA VAL A 14 -18.00 -19.06 40.02
C VAL A 14 -17.09 -19.14 41.26
N ILE A 15 -15.86 -18.67 41.16
CA ILE A 15 -15.02 -18.32 42.32
C ILE A 15 -15.20 -16.82 42.56
N VAL A 16 -15.42 -16.49 43.83
CA VAL A 16 -15.69 -15.17 44.40
C VAL A 16 -14.46 -14.77 45.25
N VAL A 17 -14.33 -13.45 45.54
CA VAL A 17 -13.67 -12.84 46.72
C VAL A 17 -12.16 -12.56 46.57
N LEU A 18 -11.55 -11.40 46.90
CA LEU A 18 -11.97 -10.08 47.38
C LEU A 18 -10.84 -9.04 47.15
N LEU A 19 -11.23 -7.78 47.28
CA LEU A 19 -10.47 -6.53 47.26
C LEU A 19 -9.41 -6.40 48.38
N SER A 20 -8.40 -5.55 48.16
CA SER A 20 -8.07 -4.48 49.11
C SER A 20 -7.20 -3.39 48.46
N SER A 21 -7.67 -2.15 48.62
CA SER A 21 -7.04 -0.87 48.29
C SER A 21 -6.21 -0.37 49.47
N ILE A 22 -5.16 0.44 49.26
CA ILE A 22 -4.63 1.42 50.25
C ILE A 22 -3.85 2.55 49.56
N SER A 23 -4.09 3.75 50.08
CA SER A 23 -3.64 5.10 49.69
C SER A 23 -2.14 5.41 49.78
N LEU A 24 -1.76 6.48 49.07
CA LEU A 24 -0.53 7.27 49.20
C LEU A 24 -0.35 7.90 50.60
N LEU A 25 0.92 7.97 51.05
CA LEU A 25 1.48 9.10 51.80
C LEU A 25 3.03 9.10 51.75
N SER A 26 3.59 10.27 52.05
CA SER A 26 4.89 10.82 51.64
C SER A 26 6.08 10.64 52.59
N LEU A 27 7.28 10.83 52.00
CA LEU A 27 8.53 11.45 52.50
C LEU A 27 9.54 10.68 53.41
N SER A 28 10.80 10.81 52.97
CA SER A 28 12.08 11.00 53.70
C SER A 28 13.07 9.84 53.99
N ILE A 29 14.19 9.88 53.23
CA ILE A 29 15.64 9.77 53.55
C ILE A 29 16.16 8.68 54.53
N ILE A 30 17.13 7.84 54.09
CA ILE A 30 18.54 7.71 54.57
C ILE A 30 19.22 6.42 54.01
N ASN A 31 20.41 6.66 53.43
CA ASN A 31 21.65 5.88 53.21
C ASN A 31 21.82 4.37 53.49
N GLU A 32 22.71 3.83 52.64
CA GLU A 32 23.88 2.95 52.92
C GLU A 32 23.89 1.48 52.47
N ALA A 33 24.65 1.30 51.38
CA ALA A 33 25.57 0.22 50.99
C ALA A 33 25.86 -0.94 51.97
N HIS A 34 25.82 -2.17 51.43
CA HIS A 34 26.95 -3.10 51.26
C HIS A 34 26.41 -4.53 51.07
N GLY A 35 26.96 -5.30 50.12
CA GLY A 35 26.67 -6.73 50.03
C GLY A 35 27.00 -7.36 48.68
N ASP A 36 28.22 -7.83 48.58
CA ASP A 36 28.90 -8.41 47.42
C ASP A 36 28.43 -9.82 47.01
N LEU A 37 28.69 -10.15 45.73
CA LEU A 37 29.06 -11.45 45.12
C LEU A 37 28.02 -12.42 44.48
N ALA A 38 28.24 -12.60 43.16
CA ALA A 38 28.21 -13.84 42.34
C ALA A 38 26.84 -14.51 42.07
N GLU A 39 26.49 -15.02 40.88
CA GLU A 39 27.21 -15.32 39.63
C GLU A 39 26.18 -15.49 38.48
N ALA A 40 26.69 -15.35 37.26
CA ALA A 40 26.13 -15.50 35.91
C ALA A 40 24.84 -16.33 35.69
N GLU A 41 23.93 -15.79 34.86
CA GLU A 41 23.76 -16.25 33.47
C GLU A 41 23.32 -15.07 32.59
N GLY A 42 24.10 -14.81 31.54
CA GLY A 42 23.94 -13.67 30.65
C GLY A 42 22.80 -13.87 29.67
N PHE A 43 21.77 -13.04 29.78
CA PHE A 43 20.91 -12.68 28.66
C PHE A 43 21.11 -11.18 28.42
N GLU A 44 21.96 -10.84 27.44
CA GLU A 44 22.09 -9.47 26.95
C GLU A 44 20.76 -9.06 26.29
N ASN A 45 19.86 -8.51 27.09
CA ASN A 45 18.73 -7.75 26.56
C ASN A 45 19.30 -6.50 25.89
N SER A 46 19.32 -6.50 24.55
CA SER A 46 19.54 -5.29 23.78
C SER A 46 18.41 -4.29 24.08
N SER A 47 18.68 -3.38 25.01
CA SER A 47 17.83 -2.25 25.33
C SER A 47 17.83 -1.29 24.13
N ASN A 48 16.86 -1.43 23.23
CA ASN A 48 16.58 -0.39 22.25
C ASN A 48 15.97 0.83 22.96
N ALA A 49 16.49 2.01 22.64
CA ALA A 49 16.41 3.26 23.39
C ALA A 49 15.01 3.95 23.51
N THR A 50 13.91 3.20 23.65
CA THR A 50 12.54 3.77 23.67
C THR A 50 11.61 3.24 24.78
N GLY A 51 12.05 2.33 25.65
CA GLY A 51 11.21 1.84 26.76
C GLY A 51 9.99 1.01 26.33
N LEU A 52 9.88 0.67 25.04
CA LEU A 52 8.83 -0.20 24.50
C LEU A 52 9.22 -1.66 24.75
N SER A 53 8.30 -2.43 25.34
CA SER A 53 8.42 -3.89 25.49
C SER A 53 7.96 -4.56 24.20
N PHE A 54 8.77 -5.49 23.68
CA PHE A 54 8.42 -6.32 22.53
C PHE A 54 8.01 -7.74 22.98
N PRO A 55 7.15 -8.45 22.22
CA PRO A 55 6.39 -7.93 21.09
C PRO A 55 5.20 -7.05 21.53
N TYR A 56 4.73 -6.18 20.64
CA TYR A 56 3.49 -5.43 20.85
C TYR A 56 2.67 -5.31 19.56
N GLU A 57 1.36 -5.08 19.70
CA GLU A 57 0.49 -4.84 18.55
C GLU A 57 0.42 -3.35 18.20
N HIS A 58 0.43 -3.04 16.90
CA HIS A 58 0.22 -1.70 16.39
C HIS A 58 -0.62 -1.74 15.13
N THR A 59 -1.50 -0.75 14.97
CA THR A 59 -2.35 -0.64 13.79
C THR A 59 -1.71 0.28 12.78
N PHE A 60 -1.53 -0.21 11.56
CA PHE A 60 -0.93 0.52 10.45
C PHE A 60 -1.91 0.76 9.32
N THR A 61 -1.71 1.84 8.58
CA THR A 61 -2.24 1.96 7.22
C THR A 61 -1.22 1.35 6.26
N ILE A 62 -1.56 0.24 5.63
CA ILE A 62 -0.62 -0.50 4.77
C ILE A 62 -1.05 -0.40 3.31
N SER A 63 -0.17 0.17 2.48
CA SER A 63 -0.26 0.12 1.01
C SER A 63 0.72 -0.91 0.44
N ALA A 64 0.66 -1.10 -0.88
CA ALA A 64 1.62 -1.92 -1.59
C ALA A 64 2.17 -1.18 -2.81
N TYR A 65 3.43 -1.46 -3.11
CA TYR A 65 4.12 -1.00 -4.31
C TYR A 65 4.79 -2.19 -5.02
N TYR A 66 5.19 -1.96 -6.26
CA TYR A 66 5.85 -2.96 -7.09
C TYR A 66 6.95 -2.29 -7.91
N SER A 67 7.90 -3.08 -8.40
CA SER A 67 8.97 -2.58 -9.26
C SER A 67 8.56 -2.72 -10.74
N PRO A 68 8.28 -1.60 -11.44
CA PRO A 68 7.81 -1.65 -12.81
C PRO A 68 8.92 -2.17 -13.75
N LEU A 69 8.54 -2.94 -14.78
CA LEU A 69 9.43 -3.34 -15.86
C LEU A 69 9.04 -2.66 -17.18
N PRO A 70 10.00 -2.30 -18.04
CA PRO A 70 9.70 -1.62 -19.30
C PRO A 70 8.97 -2.50 -20.32
N CYS A 71 9.06 -3.83 -20.16
CA CYS A 71 8.43 -4.82 -21.02
C CYS A 71 7.02 -5.24 -20.58
N GLN A 72 6.52 -4.73 -19.44
CA GLN A 72 5.24 -5.21 -18.89
C GLN A 72 4.08 -4.82 -19.80
N GLN A 73 3.08 -5.68 -19.88
CA GLN A 73 1.92 -5.46 -20.73
C GLN A 73 1.02 -4.35 -20.19
N ARG A 74 1.03 -4.14 -18.87
CA ARG A 74 0.11 -3.24 -18.18
C ARG A 74 0.82 -2.39 -17.14
N TYR A 75 0.39 -1.14 -17.05
CA TYR A 75 0.85 -0.19 -16.04
C TYR A 75 -0.40 0.36 -15.33
N ALA A 76 -0.43 0.43 -13.99
CA ALA A 76 -1.55 1.04 -13.25
C ALA A 76 -1.82 2.48 -13.68
N THR A 77 -0.75 3.23 -13.88
CA THR A 77 -0.67 4.61 -14.35
C THR A 77 -0.77 4.74 -15.87
N GLY A 78 -0.68 3.62 -16.59
CA GLY A 78 -0.75 3.54 -18.05
C GLY A 78 0.57 3.72 -18.80
N SER A 79 1.71 4.02 -18.14
CA SER A 79 3.02 4.00 -18.80
C SER A 79 4.16 3.63 -17.84
N TYR A 80 5.27 3.13 -18.38
CA TYR A 80 6.46 2.78 -17.60
C TYR A 80 7.04 3.96 -16.83
N GLU A 81 7.26 5.07 -17.52
CA GLU A 81 7.81 6.30 -16.94
C GLU A 81 6.95 6.83 -15.80
N SER A 82 5.63 6.70 -15.92
CA SER A 82 4.67 7.06 -14.86
C SER A 82 4.80 6.18 -13.64
N GLU A 83 4.95 4.87 -13.83
CA GLU A 83 5.13 3.93 -12.72
C GLU A 83 6.47 4.12 -12.01
N ILE A 84 7.54 4.38 -12.74
CA ILE A 84 8.86 4.65 -12.15
C ILE A 84 8.81 5.91 -11.27
N ARG A 85 8.08 6.95 -11.69
CA ARG A 85 7.87 8.12 -10.83
C ARG A 85 7.02 7.84 -9.59
N LEU A 86 6.06 6.91 -9.69
CA LEU A 86 5.14 6.59 -8.60
C LEU A 86 5.74 5.62 -7.58
N ASN A 87 6.35 4.54 -8.04
CA ASN A 87 6.84 3.43 -7.21
C ASN A 87 8.38 3.45 -7.05
N GLY A 88 9.07 4.30 -7.81
CA GLY A 88 10.53 4.30 -7.89
C GLY A 88 11.08 3.24 -8.85
N ASN A 89 12.38 3.28 -9.08
CA ASN A 89 13.13 2.26 -9.83
C ASN A 89 13.71 1.19 -8.87
N GLY A 90 13.07 1.03 -7.70
CA GLY A 90 13.61 0.41 -6.49
C GLY A 90 14.07 -1.03 -6.70
N VAL A 91 15.36 -1.19 -6.99
CA VAL A 91 16.07 -2.48 -7.00
C VAL A 91 16.68 -2.80 -5.63
N HIS A 92 16.84 -1.78 -4.78
CA HIS A 92 17.33 -1.90 -3.40
C HIS A 92 16.51 -0.98 -2.50
N GLY A 93 16.32 -1.38 -1.24
CA GLY A 93 15.78 -0.52 -0.19
C GLY A 93 16.76 0.56 0.23
N ALA A 94 16.27 1.53 1.01
CA ALA A 94 17.08 2.63 1.54
C ALA A 94 18.29 2.21 2.41
N ASP A 95 18.32 0.98 2.93
CA ASP A 95 19.48 0.42 3.64
C ASP A 95 20.46 -0.36 2.73
N GLY A 96 20.19 -0.40 1.41
CA GLY A 96 21.01 -1.10 0.42
C GLY A 96 20.65 -2.57 0.21
N THR A 97 19.68 -3.12 0.96
CA THR A 97 19.21 -4.50 0.77
C THR A 97 18.51 -4.63 -0.58
N PRO A 98 18.84 -5.62 -1.43
CA PRO A 98 18.07 -5.90 -2.65
C PRO A 98 16.59 -6.12 -2.33
N VAL A 99 15.69 -5.61 -3.16
CA VAL A 99 14.25 -5.78 -2.91
C VAL A 99 13.87 -7.25 -2.87
N PHE A 100 13.02 -7.59 -1.90
CA PHE A 100 12.48 -8.93 -1.74
C PHE A 100 10.99 -8.84 -1.35
N PRO A 101 10.22 -9.90 -1.55
CA PRO A 101 8.77 -9.93 -1.29
C PRO A 101 8.50 -9.64 0.16
N GLY A 102 7.55 -8.75 0.43
CA GLY A 102 7.24 -8.38 1.81
C GLY A 102 8.24 -7.39 2.42
N MET A 103 9.27 -6.93 1.68
CA MET A 103 10.10 -5.82 2.12
C MET A 103 9.23 -4.63 2.50
N ILE A 104 9.48 -4.06 3.69
CA ILE A 104 8.69 -2.96 4.23
C ILE A 104 9.43 -1.63 4.10
N ALA A 105 8.74 -0.66 3.51
CA ALA A 105 9.03 0.76 3.68
C ALA A 105 8.27 1.30 4.91
N ALA A 106 9.00 1.82 5.89
CA ALA A 106 8.44 2.31 7.17
C ALA A 106 8.97 3.70 7.56
N PRO A 107 8.29 4.42 8.48
CA PRO A 107 8.81 5.66 9.01
C PRO A 107 10.11 5.45 9.80
N LYS A 108 10.93 6.51 9.92
CA LYS A 108 12.24 6.45 10.59
C LYS A 108 12.19 5.99 12.06
N ILE A 109 11.03 6.09 12.71
CA ILE A 109 10.85 5.61 14.10
C ILE A 109 10.94 4.09 14.21
N TYR A 110 10.78 3.36 13.11
CA TYR A 110 11.02 1.92 13.02
C TYR A 110 12.40 1.73 12.38
N PRO A 111 13.44 1.37 13.17
CA PRO A 111 14.78 1.14 12.64
C PRO A 111 14.78 0.09 11.52
N PHE A 112 15.79 0.13 10.66
CA PHE A 112 15.99 -0.95 9.71
C PHE A 112 16.15 -2.29 10.45
N ASN A 113 15.74 -3.38 9.80
CA ASN A 113 15.65 -4.73 10.36
C ASN A 113 14.63 -4.90 11.52
N THR A 114 13.73 -3.93 11.75
CA THR A 114 12.57 -4.16 12.62
C THR A 114 11.71 -5.27 12.02
N LYS A 115 11.42 -6.32 12.80
CA LYS A 115 10.61 -7.48 12.41
C LYS A 115 9.14 -7.27 12.76
N LEU A 116 8.25 -7.62 11.84
CA LEU A 116 6.80 -7.54 12.01
C LEU A 116 6.12 -8.80 11.49
N TYR A 117 5.06 -9.24 12.15
CA TYR A 117 4.08 -10.15 11.59
C TYR A 117 2.90 -9.35 11.01
N ILE A 118 2.63 -9.53 9.72
CA ILE A 118 1.48 -8.94 9.03
C ILE A 118 0.54 -10.05 8.59
N PRO A 119 -0.72 -10.08 9.07
CA PRO A 119 -1.71 -11.08 8.65
C PRO A 119 -1.87 -11.12 7.13
N GLY A 120 -1.76 -12.32 6.55
CA GLY A 120 -1.86 -12.56 5.10
C GLY A 120 -0.61 -12.20 4.29
N VAL A 121 0.49 -11.83 4.96
CA VAL A 121 1.81 -11.64 4.33
C VAL A 121 2.87 -12.50 5.02
N GLY A 122 2.89 -12.55 6.35
CA GLY A 122 3.83 -13.33 7.14
C GLY A 122 4.82 -12.48 7.93
N ILE A 123 6.00 -13.04 8.23
CA ILE A 123 7.07 -12.34 8.95
C ILE A 123 7.90 -11.53 7.95
N VAL A 124 7.92 -10.22 8.14
CA VAL A 124 8.56 -9.24 7.27
C VAL A 124 9.49 -8.34 8.05
N SER A 125 10.27 -7.54 7.33
CA SER A 125 11.26 -6.65 7.92
C SER A 125 11.35 -5.31 7.19
N VAL A 126 11.74 -4.30 7.96
CA VAL A 126 11.90 -2.92 7.51
C VAL A 126 13.26 -2.72 6.86
N HIS A 127 13.30 -2.44 5.57
CA HIS A 127 14.55 -2.18 4.81
C HIS A 127 14.48 -0.91 3.96
N ASP A 128 13.29 -0.33 3.81
CA ASP A 128 13.09 0.78 2.89
C ASP A 128 12.44 2.00 3.56
N ARG A 129 12.47 3.13 2.84
CA ARG A 129 11.90 4.42 3.26
C ARG A 129 11.22 5.06 2.04
N GLY A 130 10.03 5.63 2.25
CA GLY A 130 9.34 6.39 1.20
C GLY A 130 9.07 7.84 1.63
N GLY A 131 9.16 8.78 0.70
CA GLY A 131 8.94 10.22 0.97
C GLY A 131 7.52 10.58 1.44
N ALA A 132 6.55 9.68 1.25
CA ALA A 132 5.17 9.81 1.72
C ALA A 132 4.84 8.89 2.91
N ILE A 133 5.87 8.31 3.55
CA ILE A 133 5.75 7.44 4.71
C ILE A 133 5.96 8.29 5.97
N VAL A 134 4.85 8.68 6.57
CA VAL A 134 4.80 9.64 7.68
C VAL A 134 4.39 8.94 8.97
N THR A 135 4.98 9.36 10.09
CA THR A 135 4.43 9.06 11.41
C THR A 135 3.24 9.95 11.68
N THR A 136 2.23 9.43 12.37
CA THR A 136 1.06 10.24 12.75
C THR A 136 1.20 10.84 14.14
N ASN A 137 2.33 10.58 14.83
CA ASN A 137 2.63 11.04 16.19
C ASN A 137 1.46 10.79 17.18
N GLY A 138 0.66 9.73 16.95
CA GLY A 138 -0.48 9.38 17.79
C GLY A 138 -1.73 10.24 17.58
N GLN A 139 -1.86 10.96 16.45
CA GLN A 139 -3.12 11.65 16.14
C GLN A 139 -4.28 10.65 15.98
N GLU A 140 -5.35 10.89 16.72
CA GLU A 140 -6.54 10.04 16.76
C GLU A 140 -7.14 9.85 15.36
N GLY A 141 -7.33 8.60 14.95
CA GLY A 141 -7.84 8.25 13.62
C GLY A 141 -6.79 8.22 12.50
N LEU A 142 -5.52 8.49 12.78
CA LEU A 142 -4.41 8.39 11.82
C LEU A 142 -3.40 7.32 12.26
N TYR A 143 -3.16 6.36 11.38
CA TYR A 143 -2.20 5.28 11.61
C TYR A 143 -0.90 5.52 10.85
N ASP A 144 0.22 5.09 11.45
CA ASP A 144 1.51 5.08 10.76
C ASP A 144 1.40 4.28 9.45
N ARG A 145 2.06 4.76 8.40
CA ARG A 145 1.97 4.13 7.08
C ARG A 145 3.10 3.12 6.89
N LEU A 146 2.77 1.95 6.36
CA LEU A 146 3.74 1.02 5.78
C LEU A 146 3.48 0.87 4.28
N ASP A 147 4.51 0.60 3.50
CA ASP A 147 4.39 0.15 2.11
C ASP A 147 5.09 -1.19 1.94
N ILE A 148 4.38 -2.16 1.35
CA ILE A 148 4.91 -3.51 1.14
C ILE A 148 5.30 -3.67 -0.32
N TRP A 149 6.53 -4.15 -0.58
CA TRP A 149 6.96 -4.50 -1.92
C TRP A 149 6.38 -5.86 -2.36
N MET A 150 5.79 -5.90 -3.57
CA MET A 150 4.99 -7.04 -4.05
C MET A 150 5.56 -7.80 -5.25
N GLY A 151 6.68 -7.38 -5.83
CA GLY A 151 7.24 -8.03 -7.01
C GLY A 151 7.58 -7.08 -8.14
N TYR A 152 8.03 -7.68 -9.26
CA TYR A 152 8.28 -6.96 -10.51
C TYR A 152 7.14 -7.13 -11.52
N GLY A 153 7.04 -6.15 -12.43
CA GLY A 153 6.23 -6.26 -13.65
C GLY A 153 4.73 -6.53 -13.42
N ASP A 154 4.10 -7.25 -14.36
CA ASP A 154 2.66 -7.50 -14.33
C ASP A 154 2.22 -8.29 -13.08
N GLU A 155 3.01 -9.28 -12.63
CA GLU A 155 2.69 -10.09 -11.44
C GLU A 155 2.77 -9.26 -10.14
N GLY A 156 3.85 -8.48 -9.99
CA GLY A 156 3.98 -7.54 -8.87
C GLY A 156 2.86 -6.50 -8.85
N LEU A 157 2.49 -5.98 -10.03
CA LEU A 157 1.36 -5.06 -10.19
C LEU A 157 0.04 -5.70 -9.74
N VAL A 158 -0.26 -6.92 -10.18
CA VAL A 158 -1.49 -7.63 -9.80
C VAL A 158 -1.55 -7.82 -8.28
N ARG A 159 -0.45 -8.24 -7.65
CA ARG A 159 -0.39 -8.41 -6.19
C ARG A 159 -0.55 -7.10 -5.44
N ALA A 160 0.12 -6.03 -5.88
CA ALA A 160 -0.03 -4.70 -5.27
C ALA A 160 -1.47 -4.16 -5.39
N LEU A 161 -2.10 -4.34 -6.55
CA LEU A 161 -3.50 -3.93 -6.75
C LEU A 161 -4.48 -4.78 -5.94
N LYS A 162 -4.26 -6.10 -5.83
CA LYS A 162 -5.09 -7.00 -5.01
C LYS A 162 -4.99 -6.64 -3.53
N TRP A 163 -3.79 -6.26 -3.06
CA TRP A 163 -3.59 -5.81 -1.68
C TRP A 163 -4.30 -4.48 -1.40
N GLY A 164 -4.15 -3.51 -2.30
CA GLY A 164 -4.74 -2.18 -2.17
C GLY A 164 -4.16 -1.37 -1.00
N LYS A 165 -4.99 -0.50 -0.41
CA LYS A 165 -4.64 0.23 0.82
C LYS A 165 -5.65 -0.14 1.90
N LYS A 166 -5.20 -0.63 3.04
CA LYS A 166 -6.06 -1.07 4.14
C LYS A 166 -5.42 -0.87 5.50
N THR A 167 -6.25 -0.86 6.53
CA THR A 167 -5.80 -0.78 7.92
C THR A 167 -5.59 -2.20 8.47
N VAL A 168 -4.42 -2.47 9.03
CA VAL A 168 -4.05 -3.81 9.53
C VAL A 168 -3.37 -3.69 10.88
N THR A 169 -3.86 -4.44 11.86
CA THR A 169 -3.17 -4.66 13.13
C THR A 169 -2.06 -5.69 12.92
N SER A 170 -0.82 -5.30 13.25
CA SER A 170 0.39 -6.11 13.05
C SER A 170 1.14 -6.24 14.37
N THR A 171 1.87 -7.35 14.55
CA THR A 171 2.70 -7.58 15.73
C THR A 171 4.12 -7.16 15.44
N ILE A 172 4.71 -6.32 16.27
CA ILE A 172 6.07 -5.80 16.14
C ILE A 172 6.96 -6.51 17.14
N TYR A 173 8.08 -7.07 16.66
CA TYR A 173 9.06 -7.80 17.48
C TYR A 173 10.34 -7.00 17.73
N GLY A 174 10.47 -5.81 17.13
CA GLY A 174 11.69 -5.00 17.22
C GLY A 174 12.80 -5.55 16.32
N ILE A 175 14.04 -5.14 16.58
CA ILE A 175 15.22 -5.72 15.90
C ILE A 175 15.46 -7.09 16.52
N ASN A 176 15.26 -8.16 15.74
CA ASN A 176 15.48 -9.54 16.17
C ASN A 176 16.18 -10.32 15.05
N ASN A 177 17.45 -10.66 15.27
CA ASN A 177 18.29 -11.35 14.29
C ASN A 177 18.07 -12.87 14.24
N GLU A 178 17.40 -13.44 15.24
CA GLU A 178 17.05 -14.86 15.27
C GLU A 178 15.77 -15.14 14.47
N MET A 179 14.97 -14.10 14.20
CA MET A 179 13.74 -14.18 13.44
C MET A 179 13.98 -13.92 11.95
N ASN A 180 13.89 -14.98 11.16
CA ASN A 180 13.97 -14.90 9.70
C ASN A 180 12.63 -14.47 9.10
N GLU A 181 12.70 -13.76 7.98
CA GLU A 181 11.55 -13.43 7.16
C GLU A 181 10.89 -14.72 6.63
N GLN A 182 9.56 -14.78 6.73
CA GLN A 182 8.75 -15.91 6.30
C GLN A 182 7.55 -15.34 5.55
N ILE A 183 7.73 -15.09 4.26
CA ILE A 183 6.74 -14.42 3.41
C ILE A 183 5.89 -15.46 2.68
N SER A 184 4.57 -15.31 2.80
CA SER A 184 3.56 -16.09 2.09
C SER A 184 2.65 -15.14 1.32
N LEU A 185 3.08 -14.77 0.11
CA LEU A 185 2.29 -14.01 -0.84
C LEU A 185 1.72 -14.95 -1.89
N GLU A 186 0.40 -14.92 -2.07
CA GLU A 186 -0.29 -15.74 -3.07
C GLU A 186 0.25 -15.47 -4.48
N GLY A 187 0.64 -16.53 -5.17
CA GLY A 187 1.18 -16.46 -6.53
C GLY A 187 2.61 -15.90 -6.63
N TYR A 188 3.30 -15.69 -5.51
CA TYR A 188 4.72 -15.33 -5.52
C TYR A 188 5.63 -16.55 -5.57
N SER A 189 6.65 -16.51 -6.44
CA SER A 189 7.77 -17.46 -6.52
C SER A 189 9.09 -16.74 -6.27
N GLN A 190 10.00 -17.36 -5.51
CA GLN A 190 11.34 -16.80 -5.24
C GLN A 190 12.11 -16.44 -6.52
N SER A 191 11.84 -17.10 -7.64
CA SER A 191 12.45 -16.78 -8.95
C SER A 191 12.13 -15.37 -9.43
N GLU A 192 11.06 -14.74 -8.94
CA GLU A 192 10.65 -13.38 -9.27
C GLU A 192 11.45 -12.30 -8.52
N SER A 193 12.26 -12.66 -7.52
CA SER A 193 13.11 -11.69 -6.78
C SER A 193 14.17 -11.02 -7.66
N ASN A 194 14.49 -11.61 -8.81
CA ASN A 194 15.35 -11.00 -9.82
C ASN A 194 14.52 -10.71 -11.07
N PRO A 195 14.47 -9.45 -11.54
CA PRO A 195 13.76 -9.14 -12.77
C PRO A 195 14.50 -9.84 -13.92
N SER A 196 13.80 -10.73 -14.63
CA SER A 196 14.30 -11.24 -15.89
C SER A 196 14.62 -10.07 -16.82
N SER A 197 15.78 -10.10 -17.46
CA SER A 197 16.31 -9.03 -18.31
C SER A 197 15.38 -8.76 -19.50
N CYS A 198 14.32 -8.00 -19.28
CA CYS A 198 13.38 -7.66 -20.33
C CYS A 198 13.64 -6.22 -20.76
N SER A 199 13.97 -6.07 -22.04
CA SER A 199 14.14 -4.75 -22.66
C SER A 199 12.78 -4.24 -23.13
N ALA A 200 12.58 -2.92 -23.09
CA ALA A 200 11.40 -2.29 -23.69
C ALA A 200 11.29 -2.72 -25.17
N PRO A 201 10.08 -2.95 -25.71
CA PRO A 201 9.94 -3.01 -27.16
C PRO A 201 10.40 -1.67 -27.75
N ASP A 202 11.39 -1.74 -28.63
CA ASP A 202 12.01 -0.58 -29.27
C ASP A 202 10.93 0.25 -29.98
N ALA A 203 10.81 1.55 -29.63
CA ALA A 203 9.74 2.43 -30.09
C ALA A 203 9.82 2.76 -31.61
N ASN A 204 10.72 2.11 -32.34
CA ASN A 204 11.03 2.33 -33.75
C ASN A 204 10.94 1.07 -34.63
N GLN A 205 10.14 0.07 -34.25
CA GLN A 205 9.76 -1.00 -35.17
C GLN A 205 8.37 -0.72 -35.73
N ASN A 206 8.37 -0.27 -36.98
CA ASN A 206 7.19 -0.07 -37.81
C ASN A 206 6.26 -1.29 -37.80
N SER A 207 4.97 -0.99 -37.82
CA SER A 207 3.86 -1.90 -38.06
C SER A 207 4.16 -2.89 -39.19
N GLN A 208 3.76 -4.15 -38.98
CA GLN A 208 3.32 -5.19 -39.94
C GLN A 208 3.89 -6.54 -39.49
N ASN A 209 3.23 -7.16 -38.49
CA ASN A 209 2.90 -8.59 -38.50
C ASN A 209 2.09 -8.90 -37.24
N GLY A 210 0.78 -9.02 -37.44
CA GLY A 210 -0.18 -9.38 -36.42
C GLY A 210 -0.11 -10.85 -36.07
N LEU A 211 -0.26 -11.12 -34.77
CA LEU A 211 -1.01 -12.23 -34.18
C LEU A 211 -1.27 -11.84 -32.71
N SER A 212 -2.04 -10.78 -32.51
CA SER A 212 -2.74 -10.59 -31.23
C SER A 212 -4.00 -11.44 -31.31
N PRO A 213 -4.27 -12.36 -30.37
CA PRO A 213 -5.51 -13.13 -30.37
C PRO A 213 -6.70 -12.17 -30.37
N GLN A 214 -7.42 -12.14 -31.49
CA GLN A 214 -8.60 -11.32 -31.66
C GLN A 214 -9.77 -12.03 -30.98
N PHE A 215 -9.83 -11.91 -29.66
CA PHE A 215 -11.10 -12.11 -28.96
C PHE A 215 -12.07 -11.05 -29.50
N PRO A 216 -13.27 -11.43 -29.97
CA PRO A 216 -14.25 -10.47 -30.45
C PRO A 216 -14.59 -9.52 -29.30
N GLU A 217 -14.09 -8.28 -29.36
CA GLU A 217 -14.35 -7.29 -28.33
C GLU A 217 -15.85 -6.99 -28.29
N PRO A 218 -16.53 -7.13 -27.14
CA PRO A 218 -17.87 -6.59 -26.99
C PRO A 218 -17.78 -5.07 -27.17
N LYS A 219 -18.58 -4.51 -28.09
CA LYS A 219 -18.70 -3.07 -28.36
C LYS A 219 -19.37 -2.34 -27.18
N ILE A 220 -18.70 -2.29 -26.04
CA ILE A 220 -19.15 -1.51 -24.88
C ILE A 220 -18.56 -0.11 -25.03
N SER A 221 -19.43 0.85 -25.34
CA SER A 221 -19.06 2.26 -25.43
C SER A 221 -18.90 2.85 -24.04
N TYR A 222 -17.67 2.93 -23.55
CA TYR A 222 -17.36 3.65 -22.31
C TYR A 222 -17.40 5.17 -22.52
N PRO A 223 -17.77 5.95 -21.49
CA PRO A 223 -17.62 7.40 -21.54
C PRO A 223 -16.15 7.76 -21.80
N LYS A 224 -15.93 8.70 -22.73
CA LYS A 224 -14.61 9.12 -23.18
C LYS A 224 -14.53 10.64 -23.24
N PHE A 225 -13.34 11.17 -23.08
CA PHE A 225 -13.05 12.56 -23.37
C PHE A 225 -12.87 12.75 -24.88
N ASP A 226 -13.72 13.55 -25.51
CA ASP A 226 -13.66 13.91 -26.92
C ASP A 226 -13.43 15.41 -27.17
N LYS A 227 -13.77 16.28 -26.21
CA LYS A 227 -13.59 17.73 -26.27
C LYS A 227 -12.43 18.24 -25.42
N VAL A 228 -11.84 19.36 -25.84
CA VAL A 228 -10.84 20.07 -25.02
C VAL A 228 -11.52 20.60 -23.75
N LEU A 229 -10.89 20.38 -22.59
CA LEU A 229 -11.28 20.97 -21.32
C LEU A 229 -10.15 21.83 -20.78
N SER A 230 -10.45 23.06 -20.38
CA SER A 230 -9.51 24.01 -19.80
C SER A 230 -10.18 24.90 -18.75
N LEU A 231 -9.37 25.72 -18.07
CA LEU A 231 -9.83 26.69 -17.08
C LEU A 231 -11.08 27.47 -17.54
N GLY A 232 -12.07 27.55 -16.66
CA GLY A 232 -13.36 28.21 -16.91
C GLY A 232 -14.44 27.32 -17.54
N ASN A 233 -14.10 26.13 -18.07
CA ASN A 233 -15.11 25.18 -18.52
C ASN A 233 -15.95 24.64 -17.33
N LYS A 234 -17.18 24.21 -17.62
CA LYS A 234 -18.09 23.67 -16.61
C LYS A 234 -19.03 22.61 -17.18
N GLY A 235 -19.59 21.79 -16.30
CA GLY A 235 -20.62 20.80 -16.63
C GLY A 235 -20.15 19.35 -16.48
N SER A 236 -20.92 18.43 -17.05
CA SER A 236 -20.75 16.98 -16.90
C SER A 236 -19.37 16.48 -17.30
N ASP A 237 -18.79 17.06 -18.36
CA ASP A 237 -17.48 16.65 -18.88
C ASP A 237 -16.36 16.97 -17.87
N VAL A 238 -16.49 18.09 -17.13
CA VAL A 238 -15.57 18.47 -16.06
C VAL A 238 -15.80 17.64 -14.81
N THR A 239 -17.06 17.38 -14.45
CA THR A 239 -17.41 16.46 -13.35
C THR A 239 -16.81 15.08 -13.59
N PHE A 240 -16.90 14.58 -14.83
CA PHE A 240 -16.30 13.31 -15.22
C PHE A 240 -14.78 13.35 -15.10
N LEU A 241 -14.13 14.40 -15.63
CA LEU A 241 -12.68 14.60 -15.48
C LEU A 241 -12.23 14.61 -14.02
N GLN A 242 -12.89 15.37 -13.15
CA GLN A 242 -12.56 15.47 -11.73
C GLN A 242 -12.69 14.11 -11.03
N ASN A 243 -13.75 13.34 -11.35
CA ASN A 243 -13.91 11.98 -10.83
C ASN A 243 -12.77 11.05 -11.30
N GLU A 244 -12.39 11.12 -12.57
CA GLU A 244 -11.29 10.31 -13.10
C GLU A 244 -9.95 10.68 -12.45
N LEU A 245 -9.64 11.98 -12.36
CA LEU A 245 -8.42 12.44 -11.68
C LEU A 245 -8.43 12.09 -10.19
N LYS A 246 -9.60 12.08 -9.55
CA LYS A 246 -9.75 11.66 -8.15
C LYS A 246 -9.50 10.16 -7.98
N ALA A 247 -10.06 9.34 -8.86
CA ALA A 247 -9.79 7.90 -8.90
C ALA A 247 -8.30 7.59 -9.16
N LEU A 248 -7.60 8.49 -9.87
CA LEU A 248 -6.17 8.42 -10.14
C LEU A 248 -5.31 9.16 -9.08
N ASN A 249 -5.90 9.63 -7.98
CA ASN A 249 -5.24 10.35 -6.88
C ASN A 249 -4.59 11.71 -7.24
N PHE A 250 -4.90 12.28 -8.41
CA PHE A 250 -4.44 13.62 -8.83
C PHE A 250 -5.34 14.75 -8.34
N TYR A 251 -6.61 14.47 -7.99
CA TYR A 251 -7.58 15.46 -7.53
C TYR A 251 -8.16 15.09 -6.16
N ARG A 252 -7.97 15.96 -5.16
CA ARG A 252 -8.42 15.70 -3.76
C ARG A 252 -9.59 16.58 -3.32
N ALA A 253 -9.90 17.62 -4.08
CA ALA A 253 -10.99 18.53 -3.77
C ALA A 253 -12.38 17.92 -4.03
N PRO A 254 -13.47 18.57 -3.58
CA PRO A 254 -14.82 18.21 -3.96
C PRO A 254 -15.02 18.29 -5.48
N VAL A 255 -15.82 17.37 -6.02
CA VAL A 255 -16.21 17.40 -7.43
C VAL A 255 -17.34 18.40 -7.57
N ASN A 256 -17.07 19.50 -8.25
CA ASN A 256 -17.98 20.63 -8.40
C ASN A 256 -18.40 20.89 -9.86
N GLY A 257 -17.81 20.15 -10.81
CA GLY A 257 -18.08 20.32 -12.24
C GLY A 257 -17.58 21.64 -12.81
N MET A 258 -16.69 22.35 -12.11
CA MET A 258 -16.07 23.60 -12.53
C MET A 258 -14.57 23.37 -12.75
N TYR A 259 -14.08 23.76 -13.93
CA TYR A 259 -12.67 23.64 -14.25
C TYR A 259 -11.95 24.86 -13.69
N ASP A 260 -11.63 24.79 -12.41
CA ASP A 260 -10.91 25.80 -11.64
C ASP A 260 -9.40 25.52 -11.59
N GLN A 261 -8.66 26.37 -10.88
CA GLN A 261 -7.21 26.23 -10.71
C GLN A 261 -6.82 24.90 -10.05
N LEU A 262 -7.68 24.33 -9.21
CA LEU A 262 -7.43 23.02 -8.59
C LEU A 262 -7.53 21.89 -9.63
N THR A 263 -8.50 21.99 -10.52
CA THR A 263 -8.67 21.05 -11.63
C THR A 263 -7.53 21.17 -12.64
N GLU A 264 -7.13 22.39 -12.99
CA GLU A 264 -5.97 22.68 -13.85
C GLU A 264 -4.69 22.08 -13.27
N HIS A 265 -4.42 22.32 -11.98
CA HIS A 265 -3.25 21.77 -11.31
C HIS A 265 -3.28 20.24 -11.27
N ALA A 266 -4.44 19.63 -11.04
CA ALA A 266 -4.59 18.17 -11.08
C ALA A 266 -4.32 17.59 -12.47
N VAL A 267 -4.79 18.25 -13.53
CA VAL A 267 -4.49 17.87 -14.91
C VAL A 267 -3.01 18.03 -15.21
N PHE A 268 -2.39 19.12 -14.80
CA PHE A 268 -0.95 19.30 -14.93
C PHE A 268 -0.17 18.18 -14.22
N LYS A 269 -0.53 17.85 -12.98
CA LYS A 269 0.12 16.76 -12.24
C LYS A 269 -0.06 15.41 -12.91
N PHE A 270 -1.24 15.13 -13.45
CA PHE A 270 -1.47 13.96 -14.29
C PHE A 270 -0.57 14.01 -15.54
N GLN A 271 -0.55 15.10 -16.30
CA GLN A 271 0.25 15.23 -17.51
C GLN A 271 1.75 15.05 -17.24
N GLN A 272 2.26 15.67 -16.16
CA GLN A 272 3.63 15.50 -15.69
C GLN A 272 3.88 14.03 -15.30
N SER A 273 2.93 13.40 -14.60
CA SER A 273 3.01 11.98 -14.28
C SER A 273 3.02 11.12 -15.53
N GLN A 274 2.44 11.55 -16.65
CA GLN A 274 2.37 10.82 -17.93
C GLN A 274 3.50 11.19 -18.91
N GLY A 275 4.43 12.08 -18.53
CA GLY A 275 5.49 12.57 -19.43
C GLY A 275 4.96 13.41 -20.60
N ILE A 276 3.75 13.96 -20.49
CA ILE A 276 3.12 14.79 -21.53
C ILE A 276 3.66 16.22 -21.48
N VAL A 277 3.95 16.72 -20.28
CA VAL A 277 4.51 18.07 -20.05
C VAL A 277 5.59 18.00 -18.98
N GLY A 278 6.60 18.87 -19.07
CA GLY A 278 7.69 18.96 -18.08
C GLY A 278 7.36 19.85 -16.88
N ASP A 279 6.90 21.06 -17.16
CA ASP A 279 6.57 22.10 -16.18
C ASP A 279 5.29 22.86 -16.53
N MET A 280 4.87 23.79 -15.66
CA MET A 280 3.61 24.52 -15.82
C MET A 280 3.66 25.59 -16.93
N ASN A 281 4.85 25.99 -17.39
CA ASN A 281 5.01 26.94 -18.49
C ASN A 281 4.94 26.25 -19.87
N TYR A 282 4.96 24.92 -19.89
CA TYR A 282 4.84 24.14 -21.12
C TYR A 282 3.48 24.36 -21.80
N VAL A 283 3.48 24.44 -23.12
CA VAL A 283 2.26 24.68 -23.91
C VAL A 283 1.26 23.53 -23.70
N GLY A 284 0.09 23.87 -23.15
CA GLY A 284 -0.98 22.91 -22.85
C GLY A 284 -0.86 22.22 -21.49
N ALA A 285 0.06 22.64 -20.63
CA ALA A 285 0.05 22.27 -19.22
C ALA A 285 -1.28 22.72 -18.57
N GLY A 286 -1.90 21.81 -17.82
CA GLY A 286 -3.21 22.06 -17.21
C GLY A 286 -4.37 22.06 -18.20
N VAL A 287 -4.17 21.65 -19.46
CA VAL A 287 -5.23 21.57 -20.48
C VAL A 287 -5.46 20.13 -20.92
N VAL A 288 -6.73 19.70 -20.97
CA VAL A 288 -7.12 18.38 -21.50
C VAL A 288 -7.19 18.40 -23.03
N GLY A 289 -6.01 18.61 -23.64
CA GLY A 289 -5.80 18.57 -25.09
C GLY A 289 -5.84 17.14 -25.67
N PRO A 290 -5.69 16.97 -27.00
CA PRO A 290 -5.80 15.67 -27.67
C PRO A 290 -4.90 14.57 -27.08
N VAL A 291 -3.66 14.92 -26.71
CA VAL A 291 -2.70 13.99 -26.10
C VAL A 291 -3.18 13.54 -24.72
N THR A 292 -3.57 14.49 -23.86
CA THR A 292 -4.13 14.21 -22.52
C THR A 292 -5.38 13.33 -22.62
N ARG A 293 -6.30 13.63 -23.55
CA ARG A 293 -7.52 12.84 -23.78
C ARG A 293 -7.22 11.41 -24.19
N LYS A 294 -6.31 11.23 -25.16
CA LYS A 294 -5.91 9.89 -25.60
C LYS A 294 -5.44 9.06 -24.41
N LYS A 295 -4.64 9.65 -23.52
CA LYS A 295 -4.11 8.95 -22.35
C LYS A 295 -5.19 8.62 -21.32
N LEU A 296 -6.04 9.58 -20.95
CA LEU A 296 -7.18 9.34 -20.04
C LEU A 296 -8.12 8.26 -20.58
N ASN A 297 -8.45 8.30 -21.87
CA ASN A 297 -9.32 7.31 -22.50
C ASN A 297 -8.70 5.90 -22.48
N GLN A 298 -7.40 5.77 -22.72
CA GLN A 298 -6.69 4.49 -22.59
C GLN A 298 -6.79 3.94 -21.16
N ILE A 299 -6.60 4.78 -20.15
CA ILE A 299 -6.71 4.39 -18.74
C ILE A 299 -8.13 3.92 -18.41
N ILE A 300 -9.16 4.63 -18.86
CA ILE A 300 -10.57 4.27 -18.65
C ILE A 300 -10.88 2.90 -19.27
N VAL A 301 -10.49 2.69 -20.53
CA VAL A 301 -10.72 1.40 -21.22
C VAL A 301 -10.01 0.26 -20.48
N SER A 302 -8.74 0.44 -20.13
CA SER A 302 -7.97 -0.58 -19.39
C SER A 302 -8.59 -0.91 -18.04
N ARG A 303 -9.05 0.11 -17.28
CA ARG A 303 -9.73 -0.08 -15.99
C ARG A 303 -11.05 -0.84 -16.15
N ASN A 304 -11.85 -0.52 -17.16
CA ASN A 304 -13.12 -1.20 -17.37
C ASN A 304 -12.96 -2.65 -17.85
N LYS A 305 -11.98 -2.93 -18.73
CA LYS A 305 -11.63 -4.31 -19.11
C LYS A 305 -11.19 -5.13 -17.88
N ARG A 306 -10.39 -4.54 -16.98
CA ARG A 306 -10.00 -5.18 -15.71
C ARG A 306 -11.21 -5.54 -14.85
N ASN A 307 -12.14 -4.60 -14.65
CA ASN A 307 -13.32 -4.83 -13.81
C ASN A 307 -14.24 -5.94 -14.36
N GLN A 308 -14.25 -6.17 -15.67
CA GLN A 308 -15.00 -7.28 -16.26
C GLN A 308 -14.35 -8.63 -15.99
N ILE A 309 -13.02 -8.72 -16.07
CA ILE A 309 -12.28 -9.97 -15.79
C ILE A 309 -12.48 -10.38 -14.32
N VAL A 310 -12.35 -9.45 -13.38
CA VAL A 310 -12.52 -9.73 -11.94
C VAL A 310 -13.93 -10.25 -11.63
N LYS A 311 -14.97 -9.66 -12.24
CA LYS A 311 -16.36 -10.12 -12.06
C LYS A 311 -16.61 -11.53 -12.61
N VAL A 312 -15.91 -11.93 -13.68
CA VAL A 312 -16.05 -13.28 -14.25
C VAL A 312 -15.36 -14.33 -13.37
N SER A 313 -14.27 -13.98 -12.69
CA SER A 313 -13.58 -14.90 -11.77
C SER A 313 -14.30 -15.13 -10.43
N GLU A 314 -15.27 -14.29 -10.06
CA GLU A 314 -16.02 -14.38 -8.79
C GLU A 314 -17.32 -15.21 -8.89
N HIS A 315 -17.66 -15.73 -10.07
CA HIS A 315 -18.75 -16.71 -10.25
C HIS A 315 -18.18 -17.97 -10.90
N PRO A 316 -17.75 -18.98 -10.11
CA PRO A 316 -17.50 -20.31 -10.66
C PRO A 316 -18.81 -20.82 -11.26
N LEU A 317 -18.74 -21.30 -12.49
CA LEU A 317 -19.85 -21.95 -13.18
C LEU A 317 -20.44 -23.03 -12.28
N GLU A 318 -21.64 -22.81 -11.73
CA GLU A 318 -22.50 -23.90 -11.31
C GLU A 318 -22.96 -24.62 -12.58
N ASN A 319 -22.30 -25.74 -12.88
CA ASN A 319 -22.80 -26.81 -13.73
C ASN A 319 -22.67 -28.11 -12.93
#